data_AF-A0A7Z9Y485-F1
#
_entry.id   AF-A0A7Z9Y485-F1
#
_cell.length_a   1.000
_cell.length_b   1.000
_cell.length_c   1.000
_cell.angle_alpha   90.00
_cell.angle_beta   90.00
_cell.angle_gamma   90.00
#
_symmetry.space_group_name_H-M   'P 1'
#
loop_
_entity.id
_entity.type
_entity.pdbx_description
1 polymer ?
#
loop_
_entity_poly.entity_id
_entity_poly.type
_entity_poly.pdbx_seq_one_letter_code
_entity_poly.pdbx_strand_id
1 'polypeptide(L)'
;MGLSIQIKQGEIADLQNCLIKNIPPIIFVNTAELPYWSEPTGHALVVVGIDETHIFVNDPAFPDAPESLAIAALELARLEMDQFFAVILAE
;
A
#
# COMPACT_ATOMS: atom_id res chain seq x y z
N MET A 1 -17.62 15.16 -4.64
CA MET A 1 -17.13 14.52 -3.40
C MET A 1 -16.08 15.46 -2.80
N GLY A 2 -16.33 15.99 -1.60
CA GLY A 2 -15.41 16.89 -0.89
C GLY A 2 -14.47 16.06 -0.03
N LEU A 3 -13.47 15.44 -0.66
CA LEU A 3 -12.42 14.71 0.04
C LEU A 3 -11.10 15.42 -0.21
N SER A 4 -10.34 15.65 0.87
CA SER A 4 -8.97 16.16 0.77
C SER A 4 -8.01 14.99 0.61
N ILE A 5 -7.26 14.97 -0.50
CA ILE A 5 -6.33 13.90 -0.84
C ILE A 5 -4.92 14.48 -0.90
N GLN A 6 -3.98 13.78 -0.29
CA GLN A 6 -2.57 14.06 -0.45
C GLN A 6 -1.87 12.87 -1.10
N ILE A 7 -1.17 13.12 -2.21
CA ILE A 7 -0.26 12.17 -2.85
C ILE A 7 1.16 12.57 -2.49
N LYS A 8 1.96 11.61 -2.03
CA LYS A 8 3.37 11.85 -1.66
C LYS A 8 4.20 10.59 -1.90
N GLN A 9 5.52 10.77 -2.02
CA GLN A 9 6.49 9.67 -1.97
C GLN A 9 6.84 9.38 -0.52
N GLY A 10 7.20 8.14 -0.21
CA GLY A 10 7.73 7.79 1.10
C GLY A 10 7.99 6.31 1.32
N GLU A 11 8.75 6.03 2.38
CA GLU A 11 9.21 4.70 2.74
C GLU A 11 8.19 3.97 3.62
N ILE A 12 8.49 2.72 4.01
CA ILE A 12 7.63 1.94 4.89
C ILE A 12 7.37 2.65 6.23
N ALA A 13 8.37 3.37 6.76
CA ALA A 13 8.23 4.17 7.97
C ALA A 13 7.15 5.26 7.84
N ASP A 14 7.00 5.88 6.66
CA ASP A 14 5.94 6.86 6.42
C ASP A 14 4.56 6.22 6.42
N LEU A 15 4.43 5.01 5.87
CA LEU A 15 3.17 4.25 5.90
C LEU A 15 2.80 3.88 7.33
N GLN A 16 3.76 3.43 8.12
CA GLN A 16 3.57 3.12 9.54
C GLN A 16 3.15 4.35 10.34
N ASN A 17 3.77 5.51 10.07
CA ASN A 17 3.38 6.78 10.67
C ASN A 17 1.94 7.18 10.31
N CYS A 18 1.46 6.85 9.11
CA CYS A 18 0.07 7.08 8.71
C CYS A 18 -0.89 6.14 9.47
N LEU A 19 -0.54 4.85 9.60
CA LEU A 19 -1.32 3.89 10.38
C LEU A 19 -1.44 4.26 11.86
N ILE A 20 -0.35 4.73 12.50
CA ILE A 20 -0.37 5.22 13.89
C ILE A 20 -1.37 6.38 14.07
N LYS A 21 -1.57 7.19 13.02
CA LYS A 21 -2.54 8.29 13.01
C LYS A 21 -3.95 7.87 12.59
N ASN A 22 -4.20 6.57 12.44
CA ASN A 22 -5.45 6.02 11.88
C ASN A 22 -5.78 6.55 10.48
N ILE A 23 -4.76 6.77 9.66
CA ILE A 23 -4.89 7.18 8.25
C ILE A 23 -4.33 6.05 7.39
N PRO A 24 -5.17 5.12 6.89
CA PRO A 24 -4.72 4.02 6.05
C PRO A 24 -4.12 4.56 4.73
N PRO A 25 -2.84 4.29 4.43
CA PRO A 25 -2.25 4.73 3.18
C PRO A 25 -2.66 3.82 2.03
N ILE A 26 -2.92 4.42 0.88
CA ILE A 26 -3.20 3.75 -0.40
C ILE A 26 -1.90 3.75 -1.19
N ILE A 27 -1.25 2.60 -1.32
CA ILE A 27 0.02 2.46 -2.03
C ILE A 27 -0.19 2.09 -3.50
N PHE A 28 0.71 2.55 -4.35
CA PHE A 28 0.75 2.14 -5.75
C PHE A 28 1.85 1.10 -5.95
N VAL A 29 1.53 0.03 -6.66
CA VAL A 29 2.42 -1.12 -6.87
C VAL A 29 2.37 -1.57 -8.32
N ASN A 30 3.48 -2.14 -8.80
CA ASN A 30 3.46 -3.06 -9.92
C ASN A 30 3.24 -4.48 -9.39
N THR A 31 2.17 -5.12 -9.84
CA THR A 31 1.76 -6.47 -9.36
C THR A 31 2.70 -7.59 -9.80
N ALA A 32 3.66 -7.33 -10.70
CA ALA A 32 4.70 -8.29 -11.12
C ALA A 32 5.47 -8.90 -9.93
N GLU A 33 5.61 -8.14 -8.85
CA GLU A 33 6.39 -8.50 -7.65
C GLU A 33 5.49 -9.03 -6.51
N LEU A 34 4.18 -9.16 -6.75
CA LEU A 34 3.24 -9.65 -5.76
C LEU A 34 3.01 -11.17 -5.96
N PRO A 35 3.36 -12.03 -4.99
CA PRO A 35 3.30 -13.48 -5.17
C PRO A 35 1.91 -14.06 -5.46
N TYR A 36 0.85 -13.34 -5.09
CA TYR A 36 -0.55 -13.76 -5.28
C TYR A 36 -1.17 -13.23 -6.59
N TRP A 37 -0.44 -12.42 -7.37
CA TRP A 37 -0.85 -11.98 -8.71
C TRP A 37 -0.19 -12.85 -9.79
N SER A 38 -0.89 -13.02 -10.92
CA SER A 38 -0.38 -13.76 -12.08
C SER A 38 -0.03 -12.88 -13.28
N GLU A 39 -0.42 -11.60 -13.27
CA GLU A 39 -0.28 -10.69 -14.39
C GLU A 39 0.34 -9.36 -13.94
N PRO A 40 1.36 -8.84 -14.65
CA PRO A 40 1.97 -7.56 -14.32
C PRO A 40 1.07 -6.40 -14.76
N THR A 41 0.65 -5.59 -13.80
CA THR A 41 -0.14 -4.38 -14.00
C THR A 41 0.06 -3.38 -12.86
N GLY A 42 -0.12 -2.10 -13.15
CA GLY A 42 -0.17 -1.07 -12.12
C GLY A 42 -1.46 -1.20 -11.31
N HIS A 43 -1.34 -1.20 -9.98
CA HIS A 43 -2.47 -1.42 -9.08
C HIS A 43 -2.37 -0.58 -7.79
N ALA A 44 -3.47 -0.47 -7.06
CA ALA A 44 -3.54 0.26 -5.80
C ALA A 44 -4.04 -0.65 -4.67
N LEU A 45 -3.33 -0.62 -3.54
CA LEU A 45 -3.61 -1.43 -2.35
C LEU A 45 -3.81 -0.53 -1.14
N VAL A 46 -4.70 -0.92 -0.22
CA VAL A 46 -4.88 -0.20 1.06
C VAL A 46 -4.10 -0.90 2.14
N VAL A 47 -3.12 -0.22 2.74
CA VAL A 47 -2.37 -0.79 3.85
C VAL A 47 -3.20 -0.70 5.13
N VAL A 48 -3.35 -1.82 5.83
CA VAL A 48 -4.15 -1.93 7.05
C VAL A 48 -3.34 -2.35 8.28
N GLY A 49 -2.10 -2.80 8.10
CA GLY A 49 -1.20 -3.14 9.20
C GLY A 49 0.24 -3.36 8.74
N ILE A 50 1.19 -3.17 9.64
CA ILE A 50 2.62 -3.46 9.44
C ILE A 50 3.15 -4.06 10.75
N ASP A 51 3.87 -5.18 10.66
CA ASP A 51 4.67 -5.73 11.75
C ASP A 51 6.17 -5.70 11.41
N GLU A 52 7.00 -6.43 12.16
CA GLU A 52 8.46 -6.44 11.98
C GLU A 52 8.92 -6.92 10.60
N THR A 53 8.13 -7.76 9.93
CA THR A 53 8.55 -8.47 8.71
C THR A 53 7.51 -8.41 7.58
N HIS A 54 6.24 -8.15 7.91
CA HIS A 54 5.13 -8.20 6.99
C HIS A 54 4.32 -6.91 6.97
N ILE A 55 3.71 -6.68 5.83
CA ILE A 55 2.70 -5.66 5.59
C ILE A 55 1.40 -6.35 5.19
N PHE A 56 0.30 -5.85 5.75
CA PHE A 56 -1.04 -6.36 5.53
C PHE A 56 -1.81 -5.37 4.67
N VAL A 57 -2.35 -5.84 3.55
CA VAL A 57 -3.00 -5.01 2.55
C VAL A 57 -4.36 -5.55 2.17
N ASN A 58 -5.32 -4.65 1.95
CA ASN A 58 -6.56 -4.98 1.26
C ASN A 58 -6.34 -4.71 -0.23
N ASP A 59 -6.38 -5.77 -1.03
CA ASP A 59 -6.34 -5.69 -2.48
C ASP A 59 -7.78 -5.69 -3.04
N PRO A 60 -8.24 -4.63 -3.72
CA PRO A 60 -9.61 -4.57 -4.24
C PRO A 60 -9.91 -5.56 -5.38
N ALA A 61 -8.90 -6.23 -5.94
CA ALA A 61 -9.09 -7.29 -6.93
C ALA A 61 -9.48 -8.63 -6.31
N PHE A 62 -9.29 -8.82 -4.99
CA PHE A 62 -9.57 -10.05 -4.28
C PHE A 62 -10.60 -9.83 -3.15
N PRO A 63 -11.55 -10.77 -2.96
CA PRO A 63 -12.55 -10.65 -1.89
C PRO A 63 -11.98 -11.02 -0.51
N ASP A 64 -10.96 -11.87 -0.48
CA ASP A 64 -10.31 -12.31 0.75
C ASP A 64 -9.29 -11.26 1.19
N ALA A 65 -9.35 -10.85 2.46
CA ALA A 65 -8.53 -9.79 3.00
C ALA A 65 -8.27 -9.99 4.51
N PRO A 66 -7.15 -9.50 5.04
CA PRO A 66 -6.04 -8.87 4.31
C PRO A 66 -5.10 -9.90 3.67
N GLU A 67 -4.45 -9.51 2.57
CA GLU A 67 -3.28 -10.20 2.05
C GLU A 67 -2.04 -9.86 2.89
N SER A 68 -1.19 -10.86 3.13
CA SER A 68 0.06 -10.68 3.88
C SER A 68 1.26 -10.80 2.93
N LEU A 69 2.11 -9.78 2.95
CA LEU A 69 3.29 -9.67 2.10
C LEU A 69 4.52 -9.44 2.96
N ALA A 70 5.65 -10.05 2.59
CA ALA A 70 6.94 -9.65 3.14
C ALA A 70 7.22 -8.19 2.76
N ILE A 71 7.74 -7.40 3.70
CA ILE A 71 8.06 -5.98 3.47
C ILE A 71 8.94 -5.80 2.23
N ALA A 72 9.96 -6.64 2.06
CA ALA A 72 10.88 -6.60 0.92
C ALA A 72 10.18 -6.80 -0.43
N ALA A 73 9.19 -7.68 -0.51
CA ALA A 73 8.43 -7.90 -1.75
C ALA A 73 7.59 -6.65 -2.09
N LEU A 74 6.97 -6.04 -1.08
CA LEU A 74 6.21 -4.81 -1.29
C LEU A 74 7.12 -3.63 -1.66
N GLU A 75 8.30 -3.48 -1.05
CA GLU A 75 9.24 -2.43 -1.38
C GLU A 75 9.66 -2.48 -2.85
N LEU A 76 9.93 -3.67 -3.37
CA LEU A 76 10.24 -3.87 -4.79
C LEU A 76 9.05 -3.50 -5.68
N ALA A 77 7.84 -3.99 -5.35
CA ALA A 77 6.62 -3.67 -6.07
C ALA A 77 6.32 -2.16 -6.13
N ARG A 78 6.64 -1.43 -5.04
CA ARG A 78 6.47 0.03 -4.93
C ARG A 78 7.58 0.82 -5.59
N LEU A 79 8.80 0.29 -5.66
CA LEU A 79 9.94 0.97 -6.28
C LEU A 79 9.67 1.25 -7.77
N GLU A 80 9.04 0.30 -8.45
CA GLU A 80 8.57 0.45 -9.84
C GLU A 80 7.51 1.55 -10.03
N MET A 81 6.94 2.04 -8.93
CA MET A 81 5.92 3.10 -8.90
C MET A 81 6.42 4.36 -8.16
N ASP A 82 7.74 4.56 -8.12
CA ASP A 82 8.42 5.69 -7.45
C ASP A 82 8.01 5.87 -5.97
N GLN A 83 7.59 4.78 -5.32
CA GLN A 83 7.17 4.74 -3.92
C GLN A 83 6.05 5.74 -3.58
N PHE A 84 5.24 6.14 -4.56
CA PHE A 84 4.09 6.99 -4.31
C PHE A 84 3.04 6.27 -3.47
N PHE A 85 2.34 7.05 -2.65
CA PHE A 85 1.13 6.64 -1.98
C PHE A 85 0.21 7.84 -1.77
N ALA A 86 -1.07 7.56 -1.58
CA ALA A 86 -2.09 8.54 -1.27
C ALA A 86 -2.65 8.34 0.13
N VAL A 87 -3.10 9.43 0.75
CA VAL A 87 -3.88 9.41 1.99
C VAL A 87 -5.10 10.30 1.84
N ILE A 88 -6.19 9.90 2.48
CA ILE A 88 -7.40 10.71 2.61
C ILE A 88 -7.29 11.46 3.94
N LEU A 89 -7.34 12.78 3.88
CA LEU A 89 -7.28 13.63 5.06
C LEU A 89 -8.71 13.90 5.56
N ALA A 90 -8.91 13.80 6.87
CA ALA A 90 -10.12 14.31 7.50
C ALA A 90 -10.10 15.84 7.43
N GLU A 91 -11.26 16.44 7.09
CA GLU A 91 -11.47 17.89 7.14
C GLU A 91 -11.56 18.41 8.59
#